data_AF-A0AB74A5K5-F1
#
_entry.id   AF-A0AB74A5K5-F1
#
_cell.length_a   1.000
_cell.length_b   1.000
_cell.length_c   1.000
_cell.angle_alpha   90.00
_cell.angle_beta   90.00
_cell.angle_gamma   90.00
#
_symmetry.space_group_name_H-M   'P 1'
#
loop_
_entity.id
_entity.type
_entity.pdbx_description
1 polymer ?
#
loop_
_entity_poly.entity_id
_entity_poly.type
_entity_poly.pdbx_seq_one_letter_code
_entity_poly.pdbx_strand_id
1 'polypeptide(L)'
;MLSKKSPFARRFPGPKWLLKRPSRRFGELILPSLNAGHHGNKTEVLRMENFLRSCQSAVLENEAKSLAAKMGVAHVSLLQRANPDNDAHHLTIEHLFGILLHTNDLRPLSALADEFGCDVVARQRPAPKPLLAALAHLAAESGDVKRLIYDATVDNHISQHEKAQGDKAIQEAIDALQVLRESLKVA
;
A
#
# COMPACT_ATOMS: atom_id res chain seq x y z
N MET A 1 -19.26 62.86 24.13
CA MET A 1 -20.40 61.95 24.29
C MET A 1 -19.91 60.64 24.86
N LEU A 2 -20.69 60.10 25.80
CA LEU A 2 -20.28 59.16 26.85
C LEU A 2 -19.84 57.77 26.37
N SER A 3 -18.70 57.37 26.95
CA SER A 3 -18.27 56.01 27.31
C SER A 3 -19.40 54.96 27.33
N LYS A 4 -19.31 53.97 26.42
CA LYS A 4 -20.07 52.72 26.50
C LYS A 4 -19.24 51.67 27.23
N LYS A 5 -19.63 51.40 28.48
CA LYS A 5 -19.17 50.26 29.28
C LYS A 5 -19.70 48.96 28.66
N SER A 6 -18.81 47.99 28.43
CA SER A 6 -19.16 46.60 28.19
C SER A 6 -19.22 45.84 29.53
N PRO A 7 -20.30 45.10 29.83
CA PRO A 7 -20.34 44.21 30.98
C PRO A 7 -20.49 42.77 30.51
N PHE A 8 -19.42 41.97 30.48
CA PHE A 8 -19.51 40.51 30.73
C PHE A 8 -18.13 39.86 30.77
N ALA A 9 -17.54 39.83 31.97
CA ALA A 9 -16.45 38.93 32.28
C ALA A 9 -17.03 37.53 32.60
N ARG A 10 -16.92 36.59 31.67
CA ARG A 10 -17.20 35.17 31.97
C ARG A 10 -15.95 34.53 32.57
N ARG A 11 -15.96 34.41 33.89
CA ARG A 11 -15.14 33.49 34.70
C ARG A 11 -15.38 32.06 34.21
N PHE A 12 -14.34 31.42 33.67
CA PHE A 12 -14.29 29.95 33.59
C PHE A 12 -13.54 29.43 34.83
N PRO A 13 -14.15 28.57 35.66
CA PRO A 13 -13.44 27.90 36.74
C PRO A 13 -12.61 26.75 36.15
N GLY A 14 -11.29 26.93 36.09
CA GLY A 14 -10.36 25.84 35.85
C GLY A 14 -10.31 24.88 37.05
N PRO A 15 -10.16 23.57 36.84
CA PRO A 15 -10.07 22.61 37.94
C PRO A 15 -8.79 22.80 38.76
N LYS A 16 -8.98 23.15 40.04
CA LYS A 16 -7.97 23.30 41.10
C LYS A 16 -7.49 21.93 41.59
N TRP A 17 -6.57 21.27 40.90
CA TRP A 17 -5.87 20.10 41.46
C TRP A 17 -4.40 20.10 41.06
N LEU A 18 -3.67 21.03 41.65
CA LEU A 18 -2.21 21.03 41.71
C LEU A 18 -1.86 21.36 43.15
N LEU A 19 -1.50 20.35 43.95
CA LEU A 19 -0.70 20.48 45.18
C LEU A 19 -0.40 19.09 45.76
N LYS A 20 0.75 18.52 45.36
CA LYS A 20 1.70 17.86 46.27
C LYS A 20 3.00 17.59 45.52
N ARG A 21 3.97 18.48 45.72
CA ARG A 21 5.40 18.15 45.50
C ARG A 21 5.91 17.49 46.78
N PRO A 22 6.76 16.46 46.69
CA PRO A 22 7.81 16.25 47.67
C PRO A 22 9.17 16.57 47.06
N SER A 23 9.91 17.44 47.75
CA SER A 23 11.32 17.71 47.50
C SER A 23 12.20 16.61 48.10
N ARG A 24 13.16 16.11 47.30
CA ARG A 24 14.56 15.66 47.62
C ARG A 24 14.75 14.72 48.85
N ARG A 25 15.46 13.59 48.78
CA ARG A 25 16.88 13.40 48.39
C ARG A 25 17.30 11.94 48.64
N PHE A 26 18.32 11.46 47.91
CA PHE A 26 19.25 10.34 48.19
C PHE A 26 18.77 8.88 48.10
N GLY A 27 19.53 8.10 47.32
CA GLY A 27 19.54 6.64 47.35
C GLY A 27 19.85 6.04 45.97
N GLU A 28 21.04 5.48 45.83
CA GLU A 28 21.56 4.78 44.65
C GLU A 28 20.60 3.72 44.11
N LEU A 29 20.52 3.61 42.78
CA LEU A 29 20.49 2.32 42.07
C LEU A 29 20.69 2.60 40.58
N ILE A 30 21.95 2.45 40.17
CA ILE A 30 22.28 2.18 38.77
C ILE A 30 21.62 0.84 38.43
N LEU A 31 20.55 0.87 37.66
CA LEU A 31 20.04 -0.31 36.97
C LEU A 31 20.45 -0.21 35.50
N PRO A 32 21.40 -1.04 35.03
CA PRO A 32 21.55 -1.29 33.61
C PRO A 32 20.47 -2.29 33.22
N SER A 33 19.28 -1.83 32.86
CA SER A 33 18.23 -2.73 32.38
C SER A 33 18.04 -2.60 30.87
N LEU A 34 18.70 -3.54 30.19
CA LEU A 34 18.21 -4.26 29.02
C LEU A 34 17.95 -3.43 27.75
N ASN A 35 19.02 -3.33 26.97
CA ASN A 35 18.93 -3.43 25.51
C ASN A 35 18.39 -4.83 25.15
N ALA A 36 17.09 -5.04 25.32
CA ALA A 36 16.41 -6.21 24.78
C ALA A 36 16.18 -5.93 23.30
N GLY A 37 17.12 -6.39 22.47
CA GLY A 37 16.97 -6.40 21.04
C GLY A 37 15.60 -7.01 20.69
N HIS A 38 14.79 -6.24 19.98
CA HIS A 38 13.63 -6.75 19.26
C HIS A 38 14.16 -7.70 18.17
N HIS A 39 14.48 -8.94 18.55
CA HIS A 39 14.56 -10.02 17.57
C HIS A 39 13.12 -10.44 17.32
N GLY A 40 12.45 -9.67 16.46
CA GLY A 40 11.28 -10.17 15.73
C GLY A 40 11.63 -11.51 15.10
N ASN A 41 10.63 -12.34 14.82
CA ASN A 41 10.85 -13.62 14.17
C ASN A 41 11.79 -13.42 12.96
N LYS A 42 12.86 -14.23 12.81
CA LYS A 42 13.85 -14.04 11.73
C LYS A 42 13.18 -13.87 10.36
N THR A 43 12.05 -14.56 10.17
CA THR A 43 11.19 -14.37 9.01
C THR A 43 10.68 -12.94 8.93
N GLU A 44 9.97 -12.41 9.93
CA GLU A 44 9.43 -11.03 9.95
C GLU A 44 10.51 -9.94 9.74
N VAL A 45 11.72 -10.16 10.25
CA VAL A 45 12.85 -9.22 10.04
C VAL A 45 13.30 -9.22 8.58
N LEU A 46 13.46 -10.39 7.96
CA LEU A 46 13.82 -10.53 6.54
C LEU A 46 12.72 -9.97 5.62
N ARG A 47 11.46 -10.13 6.01
CA ARG A 47 10.29 -9.60 5.31
C ARG A 47 10.33 -8.06 5.23
N MET A 48 10.53 -7.40 6.37
CA MET A 48 10.65 -5.95 6.40
C MET A 48 11.90 -5.44 5.65
N GLU A 49 13.00 -6.19 5.70
CA GLU A 49 14.25 -5.83 5.03
C GLU A 49 14.10 -5.75 3.50
N ASN A 50 13.42 -6.71 2.87
CA ASN A 50 13.18 -6.70 1.42
C ASN A 50 12.40 -5.46 0.98
N PHE A 51 11.33 -5.12 1.72
CA PHE A 51 10.55 -3.92 1.48
C PHE A 51 11.41 -2.64 1.61
N LEU A 52 12.18 -2.48 2.68
CA LEU A 52 13.02 -1.30 2.87
C LEU A 52 14.13 -1.19 1.82
N ARG A 53 14.75 -2.31 1.43
CA ARG A 53 15.76 -2.35 0.36
C ARG A 53 15.17 -1.95 -0.99
N SER A 54 13.97 -2.44 -1.31
CA SER A 54 13.29 -2.04 -2.55
C SER A 54 12.98 -0.54 -2.59
N CYS A 55 12.59 0.07 -1.45
CA CYS A 55 12.42 1.52 -1.33
C CYS A 55 13.74 2.26 -1.57
N GLN A 56 14.84 1.78 -0.99
CA GLN A 56 16.17 2.37 -1.17
C GLN A 56 16.61 2.32 -2.64
N SER A 57 16.48 1.16 -3.29
CA SER A 57 16.78 0.98 -4.71
C SER A 57 15.96 1.93 -5.59
N ALA A 58 14.65 2.04 -5.34
CA ALA A 58 13.80 2.96 -6.08
C ALA A 58 14.27 4.42 -5.98
N VAL A 59 14.77 4.86 -4.81
CA VAL A 59 15.31 6.21 -4.63
C VAL A 59 16.67 6.38 -5.33
N LEU A 60 17.58 5.42 -5.18
CA LEU A 60 18.94 5.51 -5.72
C LEU A 60 18.96 5.43 -7.26
N GLU A 61 18.09 4.61 -7.84
CA GLU A 61 18.04 4.35 -9.29
C GLU A 61 17.25 5.42 -10.08
N ASN A 62 16.51 6.32 -9.41
CA ASN A 62 15.66 7.34 -10.03
C ASN A 62 16.08 8.78 -9.71
N GLU A 63 17.36 9.09 -9.83
CA GLU A 63 17.91 10.44 -9.62
C GLU A 63 17.44 11.08 -8.30
N ALA A 64 17.89 10.54 -7.16
CA ALA A 64 17.45 10.93 -5.82
C ALA A 64 17.35 12.45 -5.54
N LYS A 65 18.13 13.29 -6.23
CA LYS A 65 18.04 14.76 -6.12
C LYS A 65 16.79 15.34 -6.80
N SER A 66 16.47 14.86 -7.99
CA SER A 66 15.26 15.23 -8.74
C SER A 66 14.01 14.72 -8.04
N LEU A 67 14.05 13.47 -7.57
CA LEU A 67 12.98 12.84 -6.81
C LEU A 67 12.65 13.61 -5.52
N ALA A 68 13.68 13.96 -4.73
CA ALA A 68 13.50 14.73 -3.50
C ALA A 68 12.84 16.10 -3.76
N ALA A 69 13.22 16.78 -4.84
CA ALA A 69 12.60 18.04 -5.24
C ALA A 69 11.12 17.88 -5.58
N LYS A 70 10.74 16.83 -6.33
CA LYS A 70 9.34 16.51 -6.66
C LYS A 70 8.51 16.18 -5.41
N MET A 71 9.12 15.47 -4.45
CA MET A 71 8.51 15.11 -3.17
C MET A 71 8.47 16.26 -2.14
N GLY A 72 9.10 17.41 -2.43
CA GLY A 72 9.16 18.53 -1.49
C GLY A 72 10.02 18.28 -0.25
N VAL A 73 10.99 17.36 -0.33
CA VAL A 73 11.89 16.99 0.77
C VAL A 73 13.34 17.34 0.45
N ALA A 74 14.16 17.54 1.48
CA ALA A 74 15.60 17.76 1.27
C ALA A 74 16.28 16.47 0.75
N HIS A 75 17.14 16.60 -0.26
CA HIS A 75 17.82 15.46 -0.90
C HIS A 75 18.53 14.54 0.09
N VAL A 76 19.35 15.09 0.99
CA VAL A 76 20.06 14.32 2.01
C VAL A 76 19.09 13.66 2.99
N SER A 77 17.97 14.33 3.32
CA SER A 77 16.95 13.77 4.20
C SER A 77 16.25 12.56 3.56
N LEU A 78 15.96 12.60 2.26
CA LEU A 78 15.39 11.46 1.54
C LEU A 78 16.35 10.27 1.53
N LEU A 79 17.64 10.50 1.27
CA LEU A 79 18.65 9.45 1.29
C LEU A 79 18.78 8.78 2.66
N GLN A 80 18.82 9.57 3.74
CA GLN A 80 18.92 9.04 5.10
C GLN A 80 17.66 8.30 5.54
N ARG A 81 16.48 8.77 5.10
CA ARG A 81 15.21 8.10 5.39
C ARG A 81 15.06 6.78 4.65
N ALA A 82 15.52 6.71 3.40
CA ALA A 82 15.41 5.51 2.57
C ALA A 82 16.51 4.47 2.83
N ASN A 83 17.54 4.79 3.61
CA ASN A 83 18.64 3.88 3.89
C ASN A 83 18.31 2.92 5.05
N PRO A 84 18.06 1.62 4.84
CA PRO A 84 17.79 0.66 5.90
C PRO A 84 18.98 0.46 6.86
N ASP A 85 20.21 0.73 6.40
CA ASP A 85 21.42 0.60 7.22
C ASP A 85 21.62 1.78 8.18
N ASN A 86 20.74 2.79 8.13
CA ASN A 86 20.74 3.91 9.06
C ASN A 86 19.77 3.64 10.21
N ASP A 87 20.25 3.59 11.46
CA ASP A 87 19.40 3.35 12.64
C ASP A 87 18.27 4.39 12.82
N ALA A 88 18.44 5.59 12.25
CA ALA A 88 17.45 6.67 12.28
C ALA A 88 16.56 6.72 11.02
N HIS A 89 16.56 5.66 10.19
CA HIS A 89 15.72 5.63 9.00
C HIS A 89 14.23 5.66 9.38
N HIS A 90 13.48 6.52 8.69
CA HIS A 90 12.06 6.66 8.92
C HIS A 90 11.36 7.06 7.62
N LEU A 91 11.02 6.04 6.82
CA LEU A 91 10.12 6.18 5.69
C LEU A 91 8.67 6.15 6.18
N THR A 92 7.95 7.24 5.93
CA THR A 92 6.50 7.29 6.19
C THR A 92 5.73 6.87 4.95
N ILE A 93 4.42 6.61 5.11
CA ILE A 93 3.54 6.24 4.00
C ILE A 93 3.48 7.32 2.91
N GLU A 94 3.59 8.60 3.28
CA GLU A 94 3.66 9.72 2.34
C GLU A 94 4.94 9.67 1.49
N HIS A 95 6.07 9.25 2.08
CA HIS A 95 7.31 9.07 1.33
C HIS A 95 7.20 7.90 0.36
N LEU A 96 6.64 6.76 0.80
CA LEU A 96 6.38 5.62 -0.08
C LEU A 96 5.52 6.05 -1.27
N PHE A 97 4.40 6.73 -1.01
CA PHE A 97 3.52 7.24 -2.06
C PHE A 97 4.27 8.17 -3.03
N GLY A 98 5.07 9.11 -2.51
CA GLY A 98 5.87 10.01 -3.35
C GLY A 98 6.91 9.29 -4.21
N ILE A 99 7.56 8.25 -3.68
CA ILE A 99 8.46 7.39 -4.45
C ILE A 99 7.68 6.75 -5.60
N LEU A 100 6.63 5.99 -5.30
CA LEU A 100 5.82 5.28 -6.30
C LEU A 100 5.28 6.24 -7.39
N LEU A 101 4.78 7.40 -6.99
CA LEU A 101 4.19 8.39 -7.90
C LEU A 101 5.20 8.98 -8.89
N HIS A 102 6.43 9.25 -8.44
CA HIS A 102 7.39 10.00 -9.23
C HIS A 102 8.43 9.14 -9.94
N THR A 103 8.62 7.89 -9.50
CA THR A 103 9.50 6.92 -10.18
C THR A 103 8.73 5.96 -11.07
N ASN A 104 7.42 5.78 -10.85
CA ASN A 104 6.62 4.67 -11.41
C ASN A 104 7.21 3.27 -11.12
N ASP A 105 8.14 3.18 -10.18
CA ASP A 105 8.76 1.94 -9.77
C ASP A 105 7.84 1.26 -8.75
N LEU A 106 7.18 0.18 -9.17
CA LEU A 106 6.25 -0.57 -8.33
C LEU A 106 6.94 -1.64 -7.47
N ARG A 107 8.27 -1.84 -7.59
CA ARG A 107 9.01 -2.83 -6.77
C ARG A 107 8.76 -2.65 -5.27
N PRO A 108 8.72 -1.43 -4.69
CA PRO A 108 8.39 -1.25 -3.29
C PRO A 108 6.97 -1.70 -2.92
N LEU A 109 6.02 -1.51 -3.82
CA LEU A 109 4.63 -1.92 -3.61
C LEU A 109 4.48 -3.44 -3.73
N SER A 110 5.14 -4.06 -4.72
CA SER A 110 5.18 -5.51 -4.88
C SER A 110 5.84 -6.18 -3.69
N ALA A 111 7.03 -5.73 -3.30
CA ALA A 111 7.73 -6.25 -2.12
C ALA A 111 6.86 -6.15 -0.86
N LEU A 112 6.14 -5.05 -0.67
CA LEU A 112 5.20 -4.91 0.46
C LEU A 112 4.05 -5.92 0.38
N ALA A 113 3.46 -6.13 -0.80
CA ALA A 113 2.34 -7.04 -0.99
C ALA A 113 2.73 -8.51 -0.80
N ASP A 114 3.92 -8.89 -1.29
CA ASP A 114 4.47 -10.23 -1.16
C ASP A 114 4.57 -10.66 0.31
N GLU A 115 4.85 -9.73 1.23
CA GLU A 115 4.92 -10.01 2.67
C GLU A 115 3.59 -10.45 3.29
N PHE A 116 2.48 -10.10 2.64
CA PHE A 116 1.13 -10.48 3.01
C PHE A 116 0.55 -11.57 2.09
N GLY A 117 1.37 -12.17 1.22
CA GLY A 117 0.93 -13.17 0.25
C GLY A 117 -0.05 -12.60 -0.78
N CYS A 118 0.10 -11.32 -1.12
CA CYS A 118 -0.71 -10.62 -2.10
C CYS A 118 0.12 -10.28 -3.34
N ASP A 119 -0.45 -10.43 -4.52
CA ASP A 119 0.18 -9.98 -5.77
C ASP A 119 -0.26 -8.57 -6.16
N VAL A 120 0.69 -7.74 -6.60
CA VAL A 120 0.38 -6.45 -7.23
C VAL A 120 0.20 -6.64 -8.72
N VAL A 121 -1.06 -6.69 -9.16
CA VAL A 121 -1.40 -6.74 -10.58
C VAL A 121 -1.81 -5.35 -11.06
N ALA A 122 -1.11 -4.85 -12.08
CA ALA A 122 -1.48 -3.59 -12.72
C ALA A 122 -2.90 -3.68 -13.27
N ARG A 123 -3.80 -2.84 -12.78
CA ARG A 123 -5.18 -2.83 -13.26
C ARG A 123 -5.22 -2.31 -14.70
N GLN A 124 -5.51 -3.18 -15.65
CA GLN A 124 -5.93 -2.76 -16.97
C GLN A 124 -7.40 -2.34 -16.90
N ARG A 125 -7.70 -1.11 -17.31
CA ARG A 125 -9.08 -0.64 -17.42
C ARG A 125 -9.48 -0.76 -18.89
N PRO A 126 -10.25 -1.79 -19.28
CA PRO A 126 -10.60 -1.98 -20.68
C PRO A 126 -11.40 -0.80 -21.20
N ALA A 127 -11.18 -0.45 -22.47
CA ALA A 127 -11.96 0.58 -23.12
C ALA A 127 -13.45 0.14 -23.17
N PRO A 128 -14.39 1.02 -22.79
CA PRO A 128 -15.80 0.69 -22.84
C PRO A 128 -16.25 0.45 -24.28
N LYS A 129 -17.16 -0.51 -24.45
CA LYS A 129 -17.83 -0.83 -25.71
C LYS A 129 -19.32 -0.48 -25.61
N PRO A 130 -20.07 -0.38 -26.72
CA PRO A 130 -21.53 -0.27 -26.66
C PRO A 130 -22.13 -1.41 -25.83
N LEU A 131 -23.08 -1.11 -24.94
CA LEU A 131 -23.53 -2.03 -23.89
C LEU A 131 -24.01 -3.38 -24.43
N LEU A 132 -24.83 -3.38 -25.50
CA LEU A 132 -25.30 -4.60 -26.13
C LEU A 132 -24.16 -5.42 -26.78
N ALA A 133 -23.16 -4.75 -27.36
CA ALA A 133 -22.00 -5.43 -27.93
C ALA A 133 -21.12 -6.05 -26.83
N ALA A 134 -20.93 -5.35 -25.70
CA ALA A 134 -20.21 -5.89 -24.55
C ALA A 134 -20.93 -7.10 -23.95
N LEU A 135 -22.26 -7.03 -23.82
CA LEU A 135 -23.08 -8.14 -23.32
C LEU A 135 -23.04 -9.35 -24.24
N ALA A 136 -23.18 -9.13 -25.56
CA ALA A 136 -23.11 -10.21 -26.55
C ALA A 136 -21.74 -10.90 -26.54
N HIS A 137 -20.66 -10.14 -26.42
CA HIS A 137 -19.30 -10.69 -26.32
C HIS A 137 -19.13 -11.51 -25.04
N LEU A 138 -19.56 -11.01 -23.88
CA LEU A 138 -19.53 -11.79 -22.63
C LEU A 138 -20.31 -13.11 -22.76
N ALA A 139 -21.46 -13.10 -23.43
CA ALA A 139 -22.25 -14.30 -23.65
C ALA A 139 -21.51 -15.34 -24.52
N ALA A 140 -20.77 -14.89 -25.54
CA ALA A 140 -19.92 -15.74 -26.37
C ALA A 140 -18.78 -16.39 -25.57
N GLU A 141 -17.98 -15.59 -24.85
CA GLU A 141 -16.86 -16.11 -24.03
C GLU A 141 -17.35 -17.06 -22.94
N SER A 142 -18.49 -16.74 -22.30
CA SER A 142 -19.13 -17.62 -21.33
C SER A 142 -19.60 -18.94 -21.95
N GLY A 143 -19.94 -18.94 -23.23
CA GLY A 143 -20.27 -20.15 -24.01
C GLY A 143 -19.03 -21.00 -24.25
N ASP A 144 -17.92 -20.39 -24.62
CA ASP A 144 -16.66 -21.08 -24.87
C ASP A 144 -16.09 -21.75 -23.62
N VAL A 145 -16.16 -21.08 -22.46
CA VAL A 145 -15.81 -21.70 -21.16
C VAL A 145 -16.63 -22.97 -20.93
N LYS A 146 -17.97 -22.90 -21.10
CA LYS A 146 -18.85 -24.07 -20.89
C LYS A 146 -18.50 -25.20 -21.83
N ARG A 147 -18.26 -24.91 -23.11
CA ARG A 147 -17.92 -25.89 -24.13
C ARG A 147 -16.60 -26.60 -23.79
N LEU A 148 -15.54 -25.83 -23.54
CA LEU A 148 -14.21 -26.38 -23.25
C LEU A 148 -14.17 -27.24 -21.99
N ILE A 149 -14.84 -26.79 -20.91
CA ILE A 149 -14.94 -27.57 -19.67
C ILE A 149 -15.79 -28.82 -19.88
N TYR A 150 -16.90 -28.72 -20.60
CA TYR A 150 -17.73 -29.88 -20.92
C TYR A 150 -16.91 -30.93 -21.70
N ASP A 151 -16.28 -30.52 -22.82
CA ASP A 151 -15.49 -31.39 -23.69
C ASP A 151 -14.37 -32.09 -22.90
N ALA A 152 -13.64 -31.37 -22.06
CA ALA A 152 -12.56 -31.91 -21.23
C ALA A 152 -13.01 -32.87 -20.11
N THR A 153 -14.31 -32.89 -19.80
CA THR A 153 -14.86 -33.80 -18.76
C THR A 153 -15.50 -35.05 -19.35
N VAL A 154 -15.63 -35.16 -20.68
CA VAL A 154 -16.31 -36.28 -21.35
C VAL A 154 -15.63 -37.61 -21.08
N ASP A 155 -14.30 -37.65 -21.04
CA ASP A 155 -13.51 -38.87 -20.78
C ASP A 155 -13.09 -39.02 -19.30
N ASN A 156 -13.59 -38.12 -18.44
CA ASN A 156 -13.27 -38.03 -17.02
C ASN A 156 -11.76 -37.89 -16.73
N HIS A 157 -10.98 -37.36 -17.68
CA HIS A 157 -9.55 -37.13 -17.53
C HIS A 157 -9.11 -35.80 -18.18
N ILE A 158 -8.93 -34.77 -17.35
CA ILE A 158 -8.47 -33.46 -17.82
C ILE A 158 -6.94 -33.43 -17.94
N SER A 159 -6.46 -33.37 -19.19
CA SER A 159 -5.04 -33.22 -19.51
C SER A 159 -4.50 -31.82 -19.17
N GLN A 160 -3.17 -31.67 -19.12
CA GLN A 160 -2.54 -30.35 -18.91
C GLN A 160 -2.86 -29.36 -20.04
N HIS A 161 -3.07 -29.85 -21.26
CA HIS A 161 -3.42 -29.01 -22.39
C HIS A 161 -4.83 -28.44 -22.22
N GLU A 162 -5.79 -29.27 -21.82
CA GLU A 162 -7.18 -28.84 -21.57
C GLU A 162 -7.27 -27.91 -20.37
N LYS A 163 -6.46 -28.13 -19.32
CA LYS A 163 -6.35 -27.17 -18.21
C LYS A 163 -5.89 -25.81 -18.70
N ALA A 164 -4.84 -25.75 -19.51
CA ALA A 164 -4.34 -24.49 -20.05
C ALA A 164 -5.34 -23.80 -20.98
N GLN A 165 -6.07 -24.57 -21.80
CA GLN A 165 -7.13 -24.03 -22.66
C GLN A 165 -8.33 -23.50 -21.85
N GLY A 166 -8.77 -24.26 -20.85
CA GLY A 166 -9.85 -23.86 -19.96
C GLY A 166 -9.50 -22.61 -19.15
N ASP A 167 -8.29 -22.57 -18.60
CA ASP A 167 -7.77 -21.40 -17.87
C ASP A 167 -7.75 -20.15 -18.77
N LYS A 168 -7.25 -20.29 -20.00
CA LYS A 168 -7.28 -19.20 -20.99
C LYS A 168 -8.71 -18.70 -21.25
N ALA A 169 -9.66 -19.60 -21.51
CA ALA A 169 -11.04 -19.21 -21.78
C ALA A 169 -11.72 -18.54 -20.56
N ILE A 170 -11.39 -19.01 -19.35
CA ILE A 170 -11.86 -18.37 -18.09
C ILE A 170 -11.32 -16.95 -18.02
N GLN A 171 -10.05 -16.72 -18.33
CA GLN A 171 -9.46 -15.39 -18.34
C GLN A 171 -10.11 -14.48 -19.39
N GLU A 172 -10.37 -14.98 -20.60
CA GLU A 172 -11.09 -14.23 -21.65
C GLU A 172 -12.51 -13.82 -21.20
N ALA A 173 -13.23 -14.71 -20.52
CA ALA A 173 -14.54 -14.40 -19.94
C ALA A 173 -14.49 -13.36 -18.80
N ILE A 174 -13.46 -13.44 -17.94
CA ILE A 174 -13.21 -12.43 -16.90
C ILE A 174 -12.97 -11.06 -17.52
N ASP A 175 -12.14 -11.00 -18.56
CA ASP A 175 -11.82 -9.75 -19.26
C ASP A 175 -13.07 -9.16 -19.95
N ALA A 176 -13.89 -10.00 -20.60
CA ALA A 176 -15.16 -9.58 -21.17
C ALA A 176 -16.13 -9.02 -20.11
N LEU A 177 -16.16 -9.62 -18.92
CA LEU A 177 -16.96 -9.12 -17.80
C LEU A 177 -16.46 -7.75 -17.29
N GLN A 178 -15.14 -7.55 -17.25
CA GLN A 178 -14.56 -6.25 -16.92
C GLN A 178 -14.92 -5.19 -17.97
N VAL A 179 -14.87 -5.53 -19.27
CA VAL A 179 -15.32 -4.64 -20.35
C VAL A 179 -16.79 -4.25 -20.17
N LEU A 180 -17.67 -5.21 -19.88
CA LEU A 180 -19.10 -4.94 -19.64
C LEU A 180 -19.28 -4.00 -18.44
N ARG A 181 -18.56 -4.24 -17.34
CA ARG A 181 -18.60 -3.41 -16.14
C ARG A 181 -18.16 -1.96 -16.42
N GLU A 182 -17.10 -1.76 -17.20
CA GLU A 182 -16.66 -0.41 -17.58
C GLU A 182 -17.61 0.25 -18.57
N SER A 183 -18.17 -0.52 -19.50
CA SER A 183 -19.20 -0.05 -20.44
C SER A 183 -20.46 0.42 -19.72
N LEU A 184 -20.89 -0.28 -18.68
CA LEU A 184 -22.04 0.09 -17.86
C LEU A 184 -21.83 1.39 -17.08
N LYS A 185 -20.60 1.70 -16.67
CA LYS A 185 -20.29 2.95 -15.93
C LYS A 185 -20.41 4.21 -16.81
N VAL A 186 -20.34 4.06 -18.13
CA VAL A 186 -20.33 5.18 -19.09
C VAL A 186 -21.61 5.29 -19.91
N ALA A 187 -22.52 4.30 -19.82
CA ALA A 187 -23.82 4.27 -20.49
C ALA A 187 -24.86 5.05 -19.70
#